data_AF-A0A7S3V0M8-F1
#
_entry.id   AF-A0A7S3V0M8-F1
#
_cell.length_a   1.000
_cell.length_b   1.000
_cell.length_c   1.000
_cell.angle_alpha   90.00
_cell.angle_beta   90.00
_cell.angle_gamma   90.00
#
_symmetry.space_group_name_H-M   'P 1'
#
loop_
_entity.id
_entity.type
_entity.pdbx_description
1 polymer ?
#
loop_
_entity_poly.entity_id
_entity_poly.type
_entity_poly.pdbx_seq_one_letter_code
_entity_poly.pdbx_strand_id
1 'polypeptide(L)'
;ILEGFGAQLQSLTDYMILVPPLGMVSLYPGAGSHYIAHMDNEKDSTGRWRNYRILTMILYLNESGFSAEDGGQLVCQVNNENIEVVPKGGTCVVFDAKS
;
A
#
# COMPACT_ATOMS: atom_id res chain seq x y z
N ILE A 1 5.31 1.52 15.97
CA ILE A 1 5.35 0.68 14.73
C ILE A 1 5.84 1.51 13.56
N LEU A 2 5.14 2.59 13.17
CA LEU A 2 5.48 3.38 11.98
C LEU A 2 6.88 4.01 12.03
N GLU A 3 7.28 4.65 13.13
CA GLU A 3 8.62 5.25 13.26
C GLU A 3 9.75 4.21 13.17
N GLY A 4 9.63 3.10 13.92
CA GLY A 4 10.62 2.03 13.90
C GLY A 4 10.75 1.37 12.52
N PHE A 5 9.63 1.17 11.83
CA PHE A 5 9.63 0.65 10.46
C PHE A 5 10.18 1.68 9.45
N GLY A 6 9.83 2.96 9.59
CA GLY A 6 10.36 4.02 8.76
C GLY A 6 11.88 4.14 8.85
N ALA A 7 12.44 4.00 10.06
CA ALA A 7 13.89 3.93 10.26
C ALA A 7 14.53 2.72 9.55
N GLN A 8 13.87 1.56 9.60
CA GLN A 8 14.34 0.37 8.86
C GLN A 8 14.27 0.59 7.34
N LEU A 9 13.16 1.12 6.81
CA LEU A 9 13.05 1.42 5.38
C LEU A 9 14.08 2.44 4.91
N GLN A 10 14.37 3.46 5.72
CA GLN A 10 15.39 4.43 5.40
C GLN A 10 16.79 3.81 5.37
N SER A 11 17.04 2.73 6.12
CA SER A 11 18.30 1.97 6.01
C SER A 11 18.38 1.08 4.77
N LEU A 12 17.24 0.77 4.14
CA LEU A 12 17.12 -0.11 2.97
C LEU A 12 16.93 0.65 1.65
N THR A 13 16.78 1.97 1.70
CA THR A 13 16.48 2.82 0.55
C THR A 13 17.32 4.10 0.60
N ASP A 14 17.56 4.73 -0.55
CA ASP A 14 18.26 6.02 -0.61
C ASP A 14 17.34 7.22 -0.30
N TYR A 15 16.12 6.96 0.17
CA TYR A 15 15.12 8.01 0.40
C TYR A 15 15.27 8.63 1.79
N MET A 16 15.17 9.97 1.84
CA MET A 16 14.87 10.67 3.10
C MET A 16 13.37 10.62 3.34
N ILE A 17 12.93 9.70 4.20
CA ILE A 17 11.50 9.42 4.39
C ILE A 17 10.98 10.21 5.60
N LEU A 18 9.97 11.05 5.36
CA LEU A 18 9.14 11.59 6.43
C LEU A 18 8.07 10.56 6.78
N VAL A 19 8.09 10.08 8.03
CA VAL A 19 7.15 9.07 8.51
C VAL A 19 5.91 9.77 9.06
N PRO A 20 4.70 9.50 8.54
CA PRO A 20 3.48 10.07 9.10
C PRO A 20 3.24 9.51 10.52
N PRO A 21 2.74 10.32 11.45
CA PRO A 21 2.45 9.86 12.82
C PRO A 21 1.24 8.92 12.89
N LEU A 22 0.41 8.90 11.84
CA LEU A 22 -0.82 8.12 11.75
C LEU A 22 -0.78 7.19 10.54
N GLY A 23 -1.37 6.01 10.71
CA GLY A 23 -1.66 5.06 9.64
C GLY A 23 -3.16 4.97 9.38
N MET A 24 -3.53 4.43 8.22
CA MET A 24 -4.91 4.05 7.91
C MET A 24 -5.13 2.59 8.28
N VAL A 25 -6.33 2.28 8.80
CA VAL A 25 -6.81 0.91 8.97
C VAL A 25 -8.12 0.78 8.22
N SER A 26 -8.22 -0.23 7.37
CA SER A 26 -9.42 -0.55 6.61
C SER A 26 -9.76 -2.04 6.74
N LEU A 27 -11.05 -2.36 6.63
CA LEU A 27 -11.58 -3.71 6.66
C LEU A 27 -12.50 -3.89 5.45
N TYR A 28 -12.25 -4.95 4.68
CA TYR A 28 -13.08 -5.35 3.55
C TYR A 28 -13.72 -6.70 3.89
N PRO A 29 -14.98 -6.74 4.34
CA PRO A 29 -15.62 -7.96 4.85
C PRO A 29 -16.05 -8.94 3.74
N GLY A 30 -15.55 -8.78 2.50
CA GLY A 30 -16.02 -9.49 1.32
C GLY A 30 -17.31 -8.89 0.75
N ALA A 31 -18.16 -9.74 0.14
CA ALA A 31 -19.44 -9.36 -0.48
C ALA A 31 -19.34 -8.22 -1.53
N GLY A 32 -18.26 -8.22 -2.32
CA GLY A 32 -18.01 -7.20 -3.33
C GLY A 32 -17.39 -5.91 -2.79
N SER A 33 -17.05 -5.83 -1.50
CA SER A 33 -16.24 -4.73 -0.96
C SER A 33 -14.87 -4.73 -1.62
N HIS A 34 -14.51 -3.62 -2.25
CA HIS A 34 -13.21 -3.46 -2.91
C HIS A 34 -12.78 -2.00 -2.84
N TYR A 35 -11.48 -1.78 -3.08
CA TYR A 35 -10.96 -0.45 -3.31
C TYR A 35 -10.81 -0.22 -4.81
N ILE A 36 -11.19 0.96 -5.28
CA ILE A 36 -11.09 1.29 -6.69
C ILE A 36 -9.63 1.47 -7.09
N ALA A 37 -9.27 1.10 -8.32
CA ALA A 37 -7.94 1.35 -8.86
C ALA A 37 -7.64 2.85 -8.85
N HIS A 38 -6.51 3.24 -8.28
CA HIS A 38 -6.09 4.63 -8.13
C HIS A 38 -4.57 4.72 -7.96
N MET A 39 -4.05 5.94 -8.11
CA MET A 39 -2.71 6.28 -7.69
C MET A 39 -2.76 6.86 -6.28
N ASP A 40 -1.77 6.55 -5.45
CA ASP A 40 -1.70 7.07 -4.09
C ASP A 40 -1.48 8.58 -4.03
N ASN A 41 -0.96 9.17 -5.11
CA ASN A 41 -0.80 10.60 -5.27
C ASN A 41 -1.87 11.16 -6.22
N GLU A 42 -2.52 12.24 -5.81
CA GLU A 42 -3.52 12.93 -6.63
C GLU A 42 -3.19 14.42 -6.81
N LYS A 43 -3.59 14.95 -7.96
CA LYS A 43 -3.61 16.39 -8.24
C LYS A 43 -5.03 16.92 -8.06
N ASP A 44 -5.15 18.14 -7.56
CA ASP A 44 -6.40 18.86 -7.54
C ASP A 44 -6.81 19.36 -8.94
N SER A 45 -7.98 20.01 -9.02
CA SER A 45 -8.52 20.56 -10.27
C SER A 45 -7.66 21.66 -10.89
N THR A 46 -6.71 22.23 -10.15
CA THR A 46 -5.75 23.23 -10.64
C THR A 46 -4.43 22.62 -11.11
N GLY A 47 -4.30 21.28 -11.01
CA GLY A 47 -3.09 20.55 -11.36
C GLY A 47 -2.02 20.56 -10.26
N ARG A 48 -2.32 21.07 -9.06
CA ARG A 48 -1.41 21.03 -7.91
C ARG A 48 -1.55 19.70 -7.20
N TRP A 49 -0.42 19.09 -6.85
CA TRP A 49 -0.41 17.88 -6.04
C TRP A 49 -1.02 18.14 -4.66
N ARG A 50 -1.97 17.30 -4.25
CA ARG A 50 -2.53 17.31 -2.89
C ARG A 50 -1.64 16.57 -1.92
N ASN A 51 -0.86 15.62 -2.41
CA ASN A 51 0.08 14.84 -1.63
C ASN A 51 1.30 14.42 -2.46
N TYR A 52 2.36 14.05 -1.75
CA TYR A 52 3.66 13.68 -2.32
C TYR A 52 4.24 12.46 -1.59
N ARG A 53 3.51 11.35 -1.62
CA ARG A 53 3.97 10.05 -1.10
C ARG A 53 5.07 9.53 -2.01
N ILE A 54 6.19 9.12 -1.41
CA ILE A 54 7.28 8.46 -2.13
C ILE A 54 7.10 6.94 -2.06
N LEU A 55 6.66 6.44 -0.90
CA LEU A 55 6.39 5.03 -0.68
C LEU A 55 5.01 4.86 -0.05
N THR A 56 4.36 3.77 -0.40
CA THR A 56 3.19 3.25 0.33
C THR A 56 3.55 1.90 0.92
N MET A 57 3.06 1.66 2.13
CA MET A 57 3.18 0.39 2.82
C MET A 57 1.80 -0.14 3.19
N ILE A 58 1.57 -1.42 2.96
CA ILE A 58 0.37 -2.15 3.40
C ILE A 58 0.83 -3.34 4.25
N LEU A 59 0.39 -3.39 5.50
CA LEU A 59 0.56 -4.53 6.39
C LEU A 59 -0.76 -5.29 6.50
N TYR A 60 -0.77 -6.54 6.03
CA TYR A 60 -1.95 -7.39 6.12
C TYR A 60 -2.05 -8.05 7.49
N LEU A 61 -3.20 -7.88 8.12
CA LEU A 61 -3.54 -8.43 9.44
C LEU A 61 -4.56 -9.58 9.34
N ASN A 62 -4.76 -10.11 8.13
CA ASN A 62 -5.64 -11.26 7.90
C ASN A 62 -5.11 -12.51 8.62
N GLU A 63 -5.91 -13.58 8.61
CA GLU A 63 -5.45 -14.87 9.13
C GLU A 63 -4.29 -15.45 8.30
N SER A 64 -3.47 -16.31 8.91
CA SER A 64 -2.35 -16.95 8.21
C SER A 64 -2.80 -17.91 7.10
N GLY A 65 -4.04 -18.40 7.17
CA GLY A 65 -4.64 -19.30 6.19
C GLY A 65 -5.22 -18.59 4.96
N PHE A 66 -5.19 -17.26 4.90
CA PHE A 66 -5.79 -16.50 3.81
C PHE A 66 -5.18 -16.89 2.44
N SER A 67 -6.04 -17.07 1.46
CA SER A 67 -5.72 -17.66 0.16
C SER A 67 -6.18 -16.77 -0.99
N ALA A 68 -5.87 -17.14 -2.24
CA ALA A 68 -6.29 -16.34 -3.39
C ALA A 68 -7.80 -16.46 -3.63
N GLU A 69 -8.39 -17.57 -3.21
CA GLU A 69 -9.79 -17.92 -3.31
C GLU A 69 -10.67 -17.05 -2.41
N ASP A 70 -10.09 -16.48 -1.34
CA ASP A 70 -10.76 -15.53 -0.43
C ASP A 70 -10.89 -14.12 -1.04
N GLY A 71 -10.18 -13.83 -2.13
CA GLY A 71 -10.19 -12.54 -2.82
C GLY A 71 -9.35 -11.45 -2.12
N GLY A 72 -9.64 -10.18 -2.39
CA GLY A 72 -9.00 -9.05 -1.69
C GLY A 72 -7.52 -8.82 -2.03
N GLN A 73 -7.03 -9.40 -3.12
CA GLN A 73 -5.67 -9.22 -3.61
C GLN A 73 -5.36 -7.73 -3.82
N LEU A 74 -4.14 -7.33 -3.47
CA LEU A 74 -3.57 -6.13 -4.07
C LEU A 74 -3.21 -6.46 -5.51
N VAL A 75 -3.73 -5.65 -6.44
CA VAL A 75 -3.40 -5.73 -7.85
C VAL A 75 -2.70 -4.44 -8.24
N CYS A 76 -1.46 -4.56 -8.68
CA CYS A 76 -0.66 -3.44 -9.18
C CYS A 76 -0.39 -3.65 -10.67
N GLN A 77 -0.63 -2.62 -11.47
CA GLN A 77 -0.19 -2.63 -12.86
C GLN A 77 1.23 -2.06 -12.93
N VAL A 78 2.19 -2.89 -13.31
CA VAL A 78 3.61 -2.51 -13.41
C VAL A 78 4.10 -2.90 -14.80
N ASN A 79 4.60 -1.93 -15.58
CA ASN A 79 5.08 -2.17 -16.96
C ASN A 79 4.08 -2.92 -17.87
N ASN A 80 2.79 -2.60 -17.77
CA ASN A 80 1.68 -3.27 -18.46
C ASN A 80 1.41 -4.72 -18.04
N GLU A 81 2.00 -5.18 -16.94
CA GLU A 81 1.71 -6.48 -16.33
C GLU A 81 0.95 -6.29 -15.02
N ASN A 82 0.05 -7.23 -14.71
CA ASN A 82 -0.62 -7.26 -13.42
C ASN A 82 0.20 -8.09 -12.45
N ILE A 83 0.63 -7.46 -11.36
CA ILE A 83 1.24 -8.13 -10.22
C ILE A 83 0.17 -8.25 -9.14
N GLU A 84 -0.06 -9.47 -8.68
CA GLU A 84 -1.03 -9.76 -7.63
C GLU A 84 -0.35 -10.22 -6.35
N VAL A 85 -0.80 -9.70 -5.21
CA VAL A 85 -0.33 -10.11 -3.88
C VAL A 85 -1.52 -10.60 -3.06
N VAL A 86 -1.46 -11.87 -2.66
CA VAL A 86 -2.43 -12.46 -1.72
C VAL A 86 -2.22 -11.84 -0.34
N PRO A 87 -3.27 -11.30 0.31
CA PRO A 87 -3.14 -10.50 1.53
C PRO A 87 -3.03 -11.41 2.77
N LYS A 88 -1.96 -12.21 2.86
CA LYS A 88 -1.75 -13.12 3.99
C LYS A 88 -1.34 -12.37 5.25
N GLY A 89 -1.86 -12.78 6.40
CA GLY A 89 -1.48 -12.23 7.70
C GLY A 89 0.03 -12.16 7.92
N GLY A 90 0.51 -11.00 8.37
CA GLY A 90 1.94 -10.73 8.59
C GLY A 90 2.71 -10.32 7.34
N THR A 91 2.08 -10.33 6.16
CA THR A 91 2.71 -9.85 4.92
C THR A 91 2.73 -8.32 4.92
N CYS A 92 3.92 -7.76 4.69
CA CYS A 92 4.11 -6.34 4.47
C CYS A 92 4.50 -6.12 3.01
N VAL A 93 3.75 -5.30 2.30
CA VAL A 93 4.05 -4.87 0.93
C VAL A 93 4.47 -3.42 0.96
N VAL A 94 5.57 -3.11 0.28
CA VAL A 94 6.07 -1.75 0.09
C VAL A 94 6.28 -1.51 -1.39
N PHE A 95 5.77 -0.40 -1.91
CA PHE A 95 5.93 -0.02 -3.31
C PHE A 95 6.11 1.49 -3.47
N ASP A 96 6.71 1.89 -4.59
CA ASP A 96 6.87 3.29 -4.96
C ASP A 96 5.51 3.90 -5.32
N ALA A 97 5.18 5.04 -4.72
CA ALA A 97 3.91 5.71 -4.93
C ALA A 97 3.95 6.73 -6.09
N LYS A 98 5.10 6.92 -6.73
CA LYS A 98 5.30 7.86 -7.85
C LYS A 98 5.11 7.24 -9.23
N SER A 99 5.24 5.93 -9.34
CA SER A 99 5.22 5.16 -10.60
C SER A 99 3.82 4.77 -11.02
#